data_AF-A0A8J1JHA4-F1
#
_entry.id   AF-A0A8J1JHA4-F1
#
_cell.length_a   1.000
_cell.length_b   1.000
_cell.length_c   1.000
_cell.angle_alpha   90.00
_cell.angle_beta   90.00
_cell.angle_gamma   90.00
#
_symmetry.space_group_name_H-M   'P 1'
#
loop_
_entity.id
_entity.type
_entity.pdbx_description
1 polymer ?
#
loop_
_entity_poly.entity_id
_entity_poly.type
_entity_poly.pdbx_seq_one_letter_code
_entity_poly.pdbx_strand_id
1 'polypeptide(L)'
;MAEGKTPYADQKLVSDLIINNDSPRLKSRTWSQHFVSFLKSCLEKDPSQRWSAKELLQHPFIAELPPAKTIRAEIEEHLRAVQNRPAEQGLRVARWTRKHLQRAREHLRGAREHIRGTMEHLWLHWAMEHLGQARKHLRGAMEHLRPHWAMEHLRPCWAMEHLRRACDFCATETSAEQKEAQQMALEGFA
;
A
#
# COMPACT_ATOMS: atom_id res chain seq x y z
N MET A 1 20.57 9.01 -39.15
CA MET A 1 21.80 9.83 -39.11
C MET A 1 21.47 11.31 -38.98
N ALA A 2 20.91 11.96 -40.00
CA ALA A 2 20.64 13.41 -40.00
C ALA A 2 19.74 13.91 -38.85
N GLU A 3 18.60 13.25 -38.60
CA GLU A 3 17.61 13.71 -37.61
C GLU A 3 17.60 12.87 -36.31
N GLY A 4 18.58 11.98 -36.13
CA GLY A 4 18.68 11.08 -34.98
C GLY A 4 17.64 9.95 -34.93
N LYS A 5 16.51 10.06 -35.62
CA LYS A 5 15.48 9.02 -35.74
C LYS A 5 15.08 8.74 -37.19
N THR A 6 14.48 7.57 -37.43
CA THR A 6 13.93 7.21 -38.74
C THR A 6 12.59 7.93 -39.00
N PRO A 7 12.18 8.09 -40.27
CA PRO A 7 10.80 8.43 -40.59
C PRO A 7 9.84 7.43 -39.92
N TYR A 8 8.75 7.93 -39.35
CA TYR A 8 7.71 7.13 -38.68
C TYR A 8 8.16 6.32 -37.45
N ALA A 9 9.31 6.65 -36.82
CA ALA A 9 9.83 5.91 -35.66
C ALA A 9 8.81 5.68 -34.52
N ASP A 10 7.87 6.61 -34.34
CA ASP A 10 6.87 6.60 -33.27
C ASP A 10 5.53 5.96 -33.70
N GLN A 11 5.45 5.39 -34.91
CA GLN A 11 4.21 4.86 -35.50
C GLN A 11 4.12 3.34 -35.37
N LYS A 12 2.89 2.83 -35.22
CA LYS A 12 2.62 1.39 -35.01
C LYS A 12 2.59 0.58 -36.32
N LEU A 13 2.06 1.14 -37.40
CA LEU A 13 1.91 0.50 -38.71
C LEU A 13 2.75 1.25 -39.75
N VAL A 14 4.06 1.00 -39.74
CA VAL A 14 5.03 1.75 -40.56
C VAL A 14 4.96 1.33 -42.04
N SER A 15 4.68 0.05 -42.33
CA SER A 15 4.62 -0.48 -43.70
C SER A 15 3.63 0.27 -44.59
N ASP A 16 2.42 0.49 -44.09
CA ASP A 16 1.34 1.09 -44.86
C ASP A 16 1.64 2.56 -45.19
N LEU A 17 2.27 3.26 -44.24
CA LEU A 17 2.73 4.64 -44.42
C LEU A 17 3.86 4.70 -45.46
N ILE A 18 4.77 3.73 -45.47
CA ILE A 18 5.84 3.68 -46.47
C ILE A 18 5.28 3.37 -47.86
N ILE A 19 4.27 2.52 -48.01
CA ILE A 19 3.73 2.17 -49.33
C ILE A 19 2.90 3.33 -49.90
N ASN A 20 2.03 3.92 -49.09
CA ASN A 20 0.99 4.82 -49.59
C ASN A 20 1.35 6.30 -49.56
N ASN A 21 2.32 6.72 -48.74
CA ASN A 21 2.75 8.12 -48.69
C ASN A 21 3.93 8.39 -49.61
N ASP A 22 4.04 9.67 -49.99
CA ASP A 22 5.22 10.22 -50.66
C ASP A 22 6.53 9.90 -49.92
N SER A 23 7.63 9.96 -50.66
CA SER A 23 8.96 9.74 -50.09
C SER A 23 9.26 10.73 -48.97
N PRO A 24 9.81 10.24 -47.83
CA PRO A 24 10.05 11.08 -46.68
C PRO A 24 11.11 12.14 -47.02
N ARG A 25 10.93 13.33 -46.44
CA ARG A 25 11.83 14.48 -46.59
C ARG A 25 12.37 14.92 -45.23
N LEU A 26 13.53 15.56 -45.25
CA LEU A 26 14.08 16.20 -44.05
C LEU A 26 13.12 17.30 -43.59
N LYS A 27 12.88 17.36 -42.27
CA LYS A 27 12.00 18.36 -41.63
C LYS A 27 12.68 19.72 -41.55
N SER A 28 13.97 19.73 -41.24
CA SER A 28 14.77 20.95 -41.20
C SER A 28 15.20 21.37 -42.59
N ARG A 29 15.30 22.68 -42.82
CA ARG A 29 15.83 23.29 -44.05
C ARG A 29 17.32 23.64 -43.96
N THR A 30 18.00 23.29 -42.88
CA THR A 30 19.42 23.62 -42.63
C THR A 30 20.41 22.78 -43.44
N TRP A 31 19.93 21.82 -44.23
CA TRP A 31 20.75 20.86 -44.95
C TRP A 31 21.16 21.37 -46.33
N SER A 32 22.36 20.98 -46.78
CA SER A 32 22.86 21.36 -48.11
C SER A 32 21.98 20.80 -49.23
N GLN A 33 21.90 21.52 -50.35
CA GLN A 33 21.11 21.07 -51.50
C GLN A 33 21.64 19.75 -52.09
N HIS A 34 22.96 19.53 -52.08
CA HIS A 34 23.55 18.25 -52.48
C HIS A 34 23.05 17.10 -51.60
N PHE A 35 22.96 17.28 -50.28
CA PHE A 35 22.45 16.24 -49.40
C PHE A 35 20.96 15.95 -49.64
N VAL A 36 20.15 17.01 -49.80
CA VAL A 36 18.72 16.86 -50.10
C VAL A 36 18.50 16.16 -51.46
N SER A 37 19.27 16.52 -52.48
CA SER A 37 19.24 15.89 -53.81
C SER A 37 19.64 14.42 -53.77
N PHE A 38 20.69 14.09 -53.00
CA PHE A 38 21.12 12.71 -52.80
C PHE A 38 20.00 11.86 -52.20
N LEU A 39 19.34 12.35 -51.14
CA LEU A 39 18.22 11.64 -50.51
C LEU A 39 17.04 11.43 -51.47
N LYS A 40 16.72 12.40 -52.34
CA LYS A 40 15.68 12.22 -53.35
C LYS A 40 15.99 11.05 -54.28
N SER A 41 17.24 10.95 -54.73
CA SER A 41 17.70 9.87 -55.63
C SER A 41 17.64 8.50 -54.93
N CYS A 42 17.97 8.44 -53.63
CA CYS A 42 17.89 7.20 -52.84
C CYS A 42 16.45 6.77 -52.53
N LEU A 43 15.56 7.73 -52.28
CA LEU A 43 14.21 7.51 -51.79
C LEU A 43 13.15 7.54 -52.92
N GLU A 44 13.56 7.43 -54.18
CA GLU A 44 12.63 7.31 -55.29
C GLU A 44 11.73 6.07 -55.11
N LYS A 45 10.41 6.26 -55.21
CA LYS A 45 9.43 5.20 -54.97
C LYS A 45 9.47 4.18 -56.09
N ASP A 46 9.50 4.67 -57.32
CA ASP A 46 9.57 3.82 -58.50
C ASP A 46 10.95 3.14 -58.56
N PRO A 47 11.02 1.80 -58.42
CA PRO A 47 12.29 1.09 -58.46
C PRO A 47 13.03 1.24 -59.78
N SER A 48 12.31 1.52 -60.88
CA SER A 48 12.92 1.71 -62.21
C SER A 48 13.60 3.06 -62.37
N GLN A 49 13.16 4.08 -61.61
CA GLN A 49 13.75 5.43 -61.59
C GLN A 49 14.76 5.61 -60.46
N ARG A 50 14.80 4.68 -59.49
CA ARG A 50 15.72 4.73 -58.36
C ARG A 50 17.15 4.48 -58.81
N TRP A 51 18.04 5.39 -58.43
CA TRP A 51 19.45 5.28 -58.78
C TRP A 51 20.08 4.03 -58.17
N SER A 52 20.92 3.37 -58.96
CA SER A 52 21.75 2.27 -58.53
C SER A 52 22.89 2.73 -57.63
N ALA A 53 23.52 1.79 -56.91
CA ALA A 53 24.67 2.11 -56.07
C ALA A 53 25.83 2.76 -56.87
N LYS A 54 26.04 2.33 -58.13
CA LYS A 54 27.10 2.88 -59.01
C LYS A 54 26.81 4.33 -59.40
N GLU A 55 25.56 4.71 -59.60
CA GLU A 55 25.14 6.09 -59.89
C GLU A 55 25.21 6.95 -58.62
N LEU A 56 24.74 6.43 -57.48
CA LEU A 56 24.78 7.12 -56.20
C LEU A 56 26.21 7.47 -55.75
N LEU A 57 27.19 6.60 -56.03
CA LEU A 57 28.61 6.88 -55.76
C LEU A 57 29.17 8.05 -56.59
N GLN A 58 28.55 8.36 -57.73
CA GLN A 58 28.95 9.48 -58.59
C GLN A 58 28.20 10.78 -58.24
N HIS A 59 27.19 10.73 -57.38
CA HIS A 59 26.44 11.92 -56.98
C HIS A 59 27.36 12.90 -56.22
N PRO A 60 27.26 14.24 -56.45
CA PRO A 60 28.17 15.24 -55.85
C PRO A 60 28.31 15.13 -54.32
N PHE A 61 27.22 14.82 -53.62
CA PHE A 61 27.23 14.59 -52.16
C PHE A 61 28.25 13.52 -51.69
N ILE A 62 28.53 12.52 -52.51
CA ILE A 62 29.50 11.45 -52.22
C ILE A 62 30.83 11.71 -52.94
N ALA A 63 30.78 12.13 -54.21
CA ALA A 63 31.97 12.35 -55.02
C ALA A 63 32.86 13.50 -54.50
N GLU A 64 32.26 14.52 -53.89
CA GLU A 64 32.97 15.70 -53.37
C GLU A 64 33.27 15.61 -51.86
N LEU A 65 33.24 14.39 -51.30
CA LEU A 65 33.57 14.20 -49.89
C LEU A 65 35.05 14.52 -49.61
N PRO A 66 35.36 15.08 -48.42
CA PRO A 66 36.73 15.19 -47.97
C PRO A 66 37.44 13.83 -47.97
N PRO A 67 38.78 13.80 -48.07
CA PRO A 67 39.54 12.56 -48.00
C PRO A 67 39.15 11.74 -46.77
N ALA A 68 39.01 10.42 -46.94
CA ALA A 68 38.58 9.52 -45.87
C ALA A 68 39.47 9.61 -44.61
N LYS A 69 40.74 10.00 -44.77
CA LYS A 69 41.66 10.26 -43.66
C LYS A 69 41.18 11.40 -42.74
N THR A 70 40.66 12.48 -43.30
CA THR A 70 40.14 13.63 -42.55
C THR A 70 38.90 13.25 -41.77
N ILE A 71 37.92 12.64 -42.45
CA ILE A 71 36.67 12.18 -41.83
C ILE A 71 36.96 11.17 -40.70
N ARG A 72 37.89 10.24 -40.93
CA ARG A 72 38.30 9.27 -39.91
C ARG A 72 38.92 9.95 -38.70
N ALA A 73 39.80 10.94 -38.90
CA ALA A 73 40.41 11.69 -37.82
C ALA A 73 39.36 12.44 -36.97
N GLU A 74 38.39 13.09 -37.61
CA GLU A 74 37.27 13.75 -36.93
C GLU A 74 36.41 12.77 -36.11
N ILE A 75 36.11 11.59 -36.69
CA ILE A 75 35.37 10.53 -35.98
C ILE A 75 36.18 10.02 -34.78
N GLU A 76 37.48 9.76 -34.95
CA GLU A 76 38.36 9.30 -33.87
C GLU A 76 38.49 10.32 -32.75
N GLU A 77 38.62 11.60 -33.08
CA GLU A 77 38.62 12.70 -32.11
C GLU A 77 37.30 12.75 -31.33
N HIS A 78 36.16 12.67 -32.02
CA HIS A 78 34.86 12.64 -31.37
C HIS A 78 34.73 11.43 -30.44
N LEU A 79 35.12 10.24 -30.88
CA LEU A 79 35.08 9.02 -30.06
C LEU A 79 35.95 9.13 -28.81
N ARG A 80 37.17 9.70 -28.93
CA ARG A 80 38.02 9.98 -27.76
C ARG A 80 37.37 10.97 -26.81
N ALA A 81 36.80 12.05 -27.31
CA ALA A 81 36.07 13.01 -26.48
C ALA A 81 34.88 12.34 -25.78
N VAL A 82 34.16 11.44 -26.45
CA VAL A 82 33.06 10.67 -25.84
C VAL A 82 33.55 9.74 -24.74
N GLN A 83 34.66 9.03 -24.94
CA GLN A 83 35.23 8.10 -23.94
C GLN A 83 35.80 8.84 -22.72
N ASN A 84 36.43 10.00 -22.96
CA ASN A 84 37.01 10.83 -21.92
C ASN A 84 35.98 11.78 -21.28
N ARG A 85 34.70 11.73 -21.69
CA ARG A 85 33.65 12.47 -20.98
C ARG A 85 33.66 12.00 -19.53
N PRO A 86 33.79 12.92 -18.56
CA PRO A 86 33.92 12.53 -17.17
C PRO A 86 32.69 11.71 -16.78
N ALA A 87 32.94 10.61 -16.07
CA ALA A 87 31.92 9.77 -15.46
C ALA A 87 30.87 10.57 -14.65
N GLU A 88 31.14 11.85 -14.37
CA GLU A 88 30.21 12.86 -13.89
C GLU A 88 28.85 12.86 -14.58
N GLN A 89 28.74 12.61 -15.89
CA GLN A 89 27.42 12.63 -16.53
C GLN A 89 26.57 11.41 -16.14
N GLY A 90 27.18 10.21 -16.10
CA GLY A 90 26.56 9.01 -15.55
C GLY A 90 26.30 9.11 -14.04
N LEU A 91 27.25 9.69 -13.29
CA LEU A 91 27.12 9.97 -11.87
C LEU A 91 26.01 11.00 -11.57
N ARG A 92 25.80 11.99 -12.42
CA ARG A 92 24.70 12.97 -12.30
C ARG A 92 23.35 12.29 -12.48
N VAL A 93 23.21 11.43 -13.50
CA VAL A 93 21.99 10.64 -13.72
C VAL A 93 21.77 9.70 -12.53
N ALA A 94 22.80 8.96 -12.09
CA ALA A 94 22.71 8.08 -10.93
C ALA A 94 22.38 8.82 -9.62
N ARG A 95 22.92 10.03 -9.43
CA ARG A 95 22.61 10.90 -8.28
C ARG A 95 21.17 11.41 -8.35
N TRP A 96 20.69 11.78 -9.54
CA TRP A 96 19.31 12.21 -9.75
C TRP A 96 18.31 11.06 -9.50
N THR A 97 18.55 9.88 -10.08
CA THR A 97 17.69 8.70 -9.89
C THR A 97 17.66 8.27 -8.43
N ARG A 98 18.81 8.27 -7.74
CA ARG A 98 18.89 7.98 -6.30
C ARG A 98 18.02 8.93 -5.46
N LYS A 99 18.10 10.24 -5.71
CA LYS A 99 17.25 11.24 -5.04
C LYS A 99 15.77 11.00 -5.30
N HIS A 100 15.42 10.68 -6.54
CA HIS A 100 14.03 10.45 -6.94
C HIS A 100 13.45 9.19 -6.28
N LEU A 101 14.22 8.09 -6.25
CA LEU A 101 13.85 6.86 -5.57
C LEU A 101 13.74 7.06 -4.06
N GLN A 102 14.61 7.88 -3.46
CA GLN A 102 14.55 8.20 -2.03
C GLN A 102 13.25 8.93 -1.68
N ARG A 103 12.85 9.93 -2.48
CA ARG A 103 11.55 10.62 -2.32
C ARG A 103 10.37 9.66 -2.47
N ALA A 104 10.36 8.82 -3.51
CA ALA A 104 9.32 7.83 -3.71
C ALA A 104 9.21 6.87 -2.50
N ARG A 105 10.35 6.46 -1.93
CA ARG A 105 10.41 5.63 -0.74
C ARG A 105 9.89 6.34 0.52
N GLU A 106 10.13 7.65 0.66
CA GLU A 106 9.58 8.47 1.75
C GLU A 106 8.06 8.59 1.64
N HIS A 107 7.53 8.81 0.43
CA HIS A 107 6.09 8.81 0.19
C HIS A 107 5.45 7.45 0.54
N LEU A 108 6.04 6.34 0.09
CA LEU A 108 5.56 5.00 0.43
C LEU A 108 5.64 4.73 1.93
N ARG A 109 6.68 5.24 2.61
CA ARG A 109 6.77 5.17 4.08
C ARG A 109 5.62 5.91 4.73
N GLY A 110 5.40 7.18 4.38
CA GLY A 110 4.29 7.98 4.92
C GLY A 110 2.93 7.32 4.67
N ALA A 111 2.69 6.78 3.47
CA ALA A 111 1.48 6.03 3.16
C ALA A 111 1.32 4.80 4.05
N ARG A 112 2.40 4.04 4.28
CA ARG A 112 2.38 2.89 5.18
C ARG A 112 2.11 3.29 6.64
N GLU A 113 2.67 4.41 7.09
CA GLU A 113 2.45 4.93 8.44
C GLU A 113 1.01 5.40 8.63
N HIS A 114 0.43 6.05 7.62
CA HIS A 114 -0.98 6.43 7.61
C HIS A 114 -1.91 5.20 7.63
N ILE A 115 -1.62 4.18 6.83
CA ILE A 115 -2.36 2.90 6.85
C ILE A 115 -2.26 2.25 8.23
N ARG A 116 -1.07 2.24 8.85
CA ARG A 116 -0.90 1.72 10.20
C ARG A 116 -1.71 2.51 11.24
N GLY A 117 -1.67 3.84 11.20
CA GLY A 117 -2.43 4.68 12.12
C GLY A 117 -3.94 4.53 11.95
N THR A 118 -4.44 4.43 10.71
CA THR A 118 -5.85 4.14 10.44
C THR A 118 -6.25 2.75 10.95
N MET A 119 -5.39 1.73 10.76
CA MET A 119 -5.60 0.41 11.34
C MET A 119 -5.62 0.43 12.87
N GLU A 120 -4.72 1.18 13.51
CA GLU A 120 -4.70 1.34 14.97
C GLU A 120 -5.96 2.06 15.47
N HIS A 121 -6.41 3.12 14.79
CA HIS A 121 -7.66 3.81 15.12
C HIS A 121 -8.88 2.88 14.96
N LEU A 122 -8.95 2.12 13.87
CA LEU A 122 -10.01 1.13 13.65
C LEU A 122 -9.95 0.02 14.71
N TRP A 123 -8.76 -0.45 15.07
CA TRP A 123 -8.55 -1.49 16.08
C TRP A 123 -8.92 -1.01 17.49
N LEU A 124 -8.49 0.20 17.87
CA LEU A 124 -8.79 0.80 19.18
C LEU A 124 -10.27 1.17 19.31
N HIS A 125 -10.88 1.77 18.28
CA HIS A 125 -12.31 2.12 18.32
C HIS A 125 -13.19 0.87 18.40
N TRP A 126 -12.93 -0.15 17.56
CA TRP A 126 -13.73 -1.38 17.55
C TRP A 126 -13.51 -2.23 18.80
N ALA A 127 -12.26 -2.40 19.25
CA ALA A 127 -11.98 -3.18 20.46
C ALA A 127 -12.53 -2.51 21.74
N MET A 128 -12.43 -1.19 21.87
CA MET A 128 -13.00 -0.48 23.03
C MET A 128 -14.53 -0.44 23.01
N GLU A 129 -15.15 -0.37 21.82
CA GLU A 129 -16.60 -0.43 21.67
C GLU A 129 -17.15 -1.80 22.03
N HIS A 130 -16.52 -2.89 21.55
CA HIS A 130 -16.86 -4.26 21.94
C HIS A 130 -16.62 -4.53 23.42
N LEU A 131 -15.50 -4.07 24.00
CA LEU A 131 -15.25 -4.16 25.44
C LEU A 131 -16.24 -3.32 26.25
N GLY A 132 -16.67 -2.18 25.72
CA GLY A 132 -17.69 -1.31 26.30
C GLY A 132 -19.08 -1.96 26.29
N GLN A 133 -19.48 -2.58 25.17
CA GLN A 133 -20.71 -3.38 25.05
C GLN A 133 -20.66 -4.62 25.95
N ALA A 134 -19.55 -5.36 25.96
CA ALA A 134 -19.34 -6.48 26.87
C ALA A 134 -19.45 -6.03 28.34
N ARG A 135 -18.85 -4.89 28.72
CA ARG A 135 -19.01 -4.29 30.07
C ARG A 135 -20.46 -3.92 30.39
N LYS A 136 -21.21 -3.39 29.42
CA LYS A 136 -22.65 -3.06 29.60
C LYS A 136 -23.47 -4.33 29.79
N HIS A 137 -23.24 -5.37 28.98
CA HIS A 137 -23.90 -6.67 29.13
C HIS A 137 -23.55 -7.34 30.46
N LEU A 138 -22.28 -7.34 30.86
CA LEU A 138 -21.85 -7.88 32.16
C LEU A 138 -22.44 -7.08 33.32
N ARG A 139 -22.57 -5.76 33.19
CA ARG A 139 -23.22 -4.91 34.21
C ARG A 139 -24.72 -5.22 34.32
N GLY A 140 -25.43 -5.33 33.19
CA GLY A 140 -26.85 -5.72 33.19
C GLY A 140 -27.06 -7.14 33.71
N ALA A 141 -26.20 -8.09 33.34
CA ALA A 141 -26.20 -9.44 33.88
C ALA A 141 -25.91 -9.44 35.40
N MET A 142 -24.97 -8.61 35.87
CA MET A 142 -24.71 -8.40 37.30
C MET A 142 -25.86 -7.71 38.02
N GLU A 143 -26.67 -6.89 37.37
CA GLU A 143 -27.89 -6.30 37.95
C GLU A 143 -29.05 -7.31 38.02
N HIS A 144 -29.14 -8.23 37.05
CA HIS A 144 -30.08 -9.36 37.14
C HIS A 144 -29.64 -10.42 38.14
N LEU A 145 -28.34 -10.62 38.30
CA LEU A 145 -27.75 -11.43 39.37
C LEU A 145 -27.64 -10.66 40.69
N ARG A 146 -27.86 -9.33 40.68
CA ARG A 146 -27.92 -8.53 41.90
C ARG A 146 -29.15 -9.02 42.63
N PRO A 147 -29.02 -9.56 43.86
CA PRO A 147 -30.14 -10.18 44.52
C PRO A 147 -31.06 -9.08 45.05
N HIS A 148 -31.91 -8.51 44.20
CA HIS A 148 -32.99 -7.65 44.66
C HIS A 148 -33.95 -8.47 45.54
N TRP A 149 -34.01 -9.80 45.33
CA TRP A 149 -34.78 -10.72 46.16
C TRP A 149 -34.00 -11.28 47.37
N ALA A 150 -32.66 -11.36 47.33
CA ALA A 150 -31.91 -11.94 48.47
C ALA A 150 -31.55 -10.94 49.58
N MET A 151 -31.98 -9.67 49.48
CA MET A 151 -31.98 -8.76 50.64
C MET A 151 -33.38 -8.54 51.24
N GLU A 152 -34.47 -8.75 50.50
CA GLU A 152 -35.83 -8.61 51.05
C GLU A 152 -36.41 -9.90 51.64
N HIS A 153 -35.95 -11.08 51.19
CA HIS A 153 -36.39 -12.37 51.76
C HIS A 153 -35.40 -13.03 52.73
N LEU A 154 -34.27 -12.39 53.01
CA LEU A 154 -33.30 -12.80 54.05
C LEU A 154 -33.19 -11.77 55.18
N ARG A 155 -34.28 -11.10 55.54
CA ARG A 155 -34.44 -10.55 56.89
C ARG A 155 -34.96 -11.67 57.79
N PRO A 156 -34.16 -12.23 58.72
CA PRO A 156 -34.63 -13.24 59.66
C PRO A 156 -35.46 -12.62 60.79
N CYS A 157 -36.39 -11.71 60.48
CA CYS A 157 -37.15 -10.99 61.51
C CYS A 157 -38.41 -11.75 61.94
N TRP A 158 -39.03 -12.56 61.06
CA TRP A 158 -40.25 -13.29 61.44
C TRP A 158 -39.98 -14.70 62.01
N ALA A 159 -38.99 -15.41 61.46
CA ALA A 159 -38.65 -16.76 61.93
C ALA A 159 -38.04 -16.75 63.36
N MET A 160 -37.28 -15.72 63.71
CA MET A 160 -36.71 -15.55 65.05
C MET A 160 -37.77 -15.15 66.09
N GLU A 161 -38.78 -14.35 65.72
CA GLU A 161 -39.87 -13.94 66.61
C GLU A 161 -40.79 -15.13 66.95
N HIS A 162 -41.06 -16.00 65.98
CA HIS A 162 -41.87 -17.21 66.20
C HIS A 162 -41.14 -18.28 67.01
N LEU A 163 -39.83 -18.47 66.78
CA LEU A 163 -39.00 -19.36 67.59
C LEU A 163 -38.82 -18.82 69.02
N ARG A 164 -38.69 -17.50 69.21
CA ARG A 164 -38.64 -16.89 70.54
C ARG A 164 -39.96 -17.04 71.28
N ARG A 165 -41.10 -16.81 70.61
CA ARG A 165 -42.44 -17.07 71.18
C ARG A 165 -42.68 -18.55 71.49
N ALA A 166 -42.19 -19.47 70.66
CA ALA A 166 -42.30 -20.91 70.92
C ALA A 166 -41.40 -21.35 72.10
N CYS A 167 -40.19 -20.78 72.23
CA CYS A 167 -39.33 -21.02 73.38
C CYS A 167 -39.90 -20.42 74.67
N ASP A 168 -40.48 -19.21 74.63
CA ASP A 168 -41.10 -18.57 75.80
C ASP A 168 -42.42 -19.27 76.22
N PHE A 169 -43.16 -19.84 75.27
CA PHE A 169 -44.34 -20.69 75.54
C PHE A 169 -43.94 -22.01 76.20
N CYS A 170 -42.92 -22.71 75.67
CA CYS A 170 -42.39 -23.92 76.31
C CYS A 170 -41.72 -23.65 77.67
N ALA A 171 -41.22 -22.44 77.92
CA ALA A 171 -40.64 -22.07 79.21
C ALA A 171 -41.69 -21.73 80.29
N THR A 172 -42.92 -21.39 79.91
CA THR A 172 -43.99 -20.98 80.83
C THR A 172 -45.07 -22.04 81.05
N GLU A 173 -45.15 -23.07 80.22
CA GLU A 173 -46.01 -24.26 80.41
C GLU A 173 -45.21 -25.53 80.76
N THR A 174 -44.38 -25.45 81.80
CA THR A 174 -44.09 -26.67 82.59
C THR A 174 -45.34 -26.98 83.40
N SER A 175 -46.22 -27.81 82.83
CA SER A 175 -47.39 -28.39 83.50
C SER A 175 -46.99 -28.87 84.90
N ALA A 176 -47.84 -28.65 85.90
CA ALA A 176 -47.66 -29.14 87.26
C ALA A 176 -47.31 -30.64 87.32
N GLU A 177 -47.72 -31.40 86.29
CA GLU A 177 -47.45 -32.83 86.12
C GLU A 177 -45.96 -33.14 85.83
N GLN A 178 -45.20 -32.22 85.22
CA GLN A 178 -43.76 -32.42 84.98
C GLN A 178 -42.89 -32.13 86.22
N LYS A 179 -43.38 -31.29 87.15
CA LYS A 179 -42.70 -31.03 88.43
C LYS A 179 -42.92 -32.18 89.43
N GLU A 180 -44.09 -32.81 89.43
CA GLU A 180 -44.35 -34.02 90.22
C GLU A 180 -43.54 -35.23 89.73
N ALA A 181 -43.35 -35.38 88.42
CA ALA A 181 -42.50 -36.43 87.85
C ALA A 181 -41.00 -36.27 88.21
N GLN A 182 -40.52 -35.02 88.37
CA GLN A 182 -39.16 -34.76 88.83
C GLN A 182 -38.98 -34.92 90.35
N GLN A 183 -40.00 -34.61 91.15
CA GLN A 183 -40.01 -34.83 92.61
C GLN A 183 -40.01 -36.33 92.95
N MET A 184 -40.83 -37.13 92.25
CA MET A 184 -40.86 -38.60 92.41
C MET A 184 -39.54 -39.29 92.01
N ALA A 185 -38.76 -38.70 91.10
CA ALA A 185 -37.46 -39.26 90.67
C ALA A 185 -36.31 -38.97 91.66
N LEU A 186 -36.45 -37.96 92.53
CA LEU A 186 -35.43 -37.57 93.52
C LEU A 186 -35.65 -38.20 94.91
N GLU A 187 -36.88 -38.60 95.23
CA GLU A 187 -37.22 -39.26 96.51
C GLU A 187 -37.11 -40.81 96.45
N GLY A 188 -36.82 -41.38 95.28
CA GLY A 188 -36.60 -42.82 95.05
C GLY A 188 -35.16 -43.31 95.16
N PHE A 189 -34.22 -42.45 95.56
CA PHE A 189 -32.81 -42.80 95.83
C PHE A 189 -32.38 -42.33 97.24
N ALA A 190 -33.17 -42.72 98.25
CA ALA A 190 -32.76 -42.71 99.66
C ALA A 190 -32.44 -44.13 100.13
#